data_AF-A0A960MJQ2-F1
#
_entry.id   AF-A0A960MJQ2-F1
#
_cell.length_a   1.000
_cell.length_b   1.000
_cell.length_c   1.000
_cell.angle_alpha   90.00
_cell.angle_beta   90.00
_cell.angle_gamma   90.00
#
_symmetry.space_group_name_H-M   'P 1'
#
loop_
_entity.id
_entity.type
_entity.pdbx_description
1 polymer ?
#
loop_
_entity_poly.entity_id
_entity_poly.type
_entity_poly.pdbx_seq_one_letter_code
_entity_poly.pdbx_strand_id
1 'polypeptide(L)'
;GDFLYMKYHNPNLLEALWSEKADLSRIGLYYDRSKALSLPLNLTVEGEGIEEKVSKMSTKELLTLFDQGLKMDITSIQKVDNRAIDLSIKPTFIQRQGDRK
;
A
#
# COMPACT_ATOMS: atom_id res chain seq x y z
N GLY A 1 -16.24 14.62 5.41
CA GLY A 1 -15.82 14.57 4.00
C GLY A 1 -15.97 13.16 3.50
N ASP A 2 -17.04 12.92 2.72
CA ASP A 2 -17.30 11.97 1.62
C ASP A 2 -16.79 10.51 1.60
N PHE A 3 -15.99 10.04 2.56
CA PHE A 3 -15.55 8.63 2.57
C PHE A 3 -16.70 7.64 2.84
N LEU A 4 -17.69 8.03 3.66
CA LEU A 4 -18.84 7.19 4.03
C LEU A 4 -19.86 7.00 2.89
N TYR A 5 -19.74 7.75 1.80
CA TYR A 5 -20.66 7.70 0.65
C TYR A 5 -20.01 7.13 -0.62
N MET A 6 -18.76 6.65 -0.51
CA MET A 6 -18.13 5.95 -1.62
C MET A 6 -18.87 4.64 -1.88
N LYS A 7 -19.23 4.41 -3.15
CA LYS A 7 -19.87 3.14 -3.58
C LYS A 7 -18.99 1.91 -3.33
N TYR A 8 -17.70 2.12 -3.03
CA TYR A 8 -16.68 1.10 -2.93
C TYR A 8 -16.13 1.08 -1.50
N HIS A 9 -16.51 0.06 -0.75
CA HIS A 9 -16.07 -0.16 0.64
C HIS A 9 -14.96 -1.20 0.74
N ASN A 10 -14.60 -1.83 -0.39
CA ASN A 10 -13.56 -2.86 -0.50
C ASN A 10 -12.60 -2.49 -1.65
N PRO A 11 -11.27 -2.49 -1.42
CA PRO A 11 -10.26 -2.20 -2.44
C PRO A 11 -10.39 -3.07 -3.71
N ASN A 12 -10.72 -4.35 -3.57
CA ASN A 12 -10.87 -5.27 -4.69
C ASN A 12 -12.02 -4.87 -5.62
N LEU A 13 -13.11 -4.36 -5.04
CA LEU A 13 -14.27 -3.90 -5.81
C LEU A 13 -13.97 -2.59 -6.55
N LEU A 14 -13.19 -1.70 -5.92
CA LEU A 14 -12.72 -0.47 -6.54
C LEU A 14 -11.84 -0.77 -7.75
N GLU A 15 -10.86 -1.66 -7.60
CA GLU A 15 -9.93 -2.04 -8.67
C GLU A 15 -10.67 -2.65 -9.87
N ALA A 16 -11.56 -3.61 -9.62
CA ALA A 16 -12.35 -4.24 -10.68
C ALA A 16 -13.16 -3.21 -11.49
N LEU A 17 -13.88 -2.31 -10.83
CA LEU A 17 -14.73 -1.33 -11.49
C LEU A 17 -13.96 -0.16 -12.11
N TRP A 18 -12.76 0.15 -11.60
CA TRP A 18 -11.88 1.10 -12.24
C TRP A 18 -11.29 0.51 -13.54
N SER A 19 -10.93 -0.77 -13.53
CA SER A 19 -10.41 -1.45 -14.72
C SER A 19 -11.40 -1.44 -15.89
N GLU A 20 -12.70 -1.57 -15.62
CA GLU A 20 -13.77 -1.48 -16.64
C GLU A 20 -13.85 -0.11 -17.32
N LYS A 21 -13.39 0.96 -16.65
CA LYS A 21 -13.40 2.33 -17.16
C LYS A 21 -12.05 2.78 -17.73
N ALA A 22 -11.04 1.90 -17.68
CA ALA A 22 -9.71 2.23 -18.16
C ALA A 22 -9.71 2.33 -19.69
N ASP A 23 -9.21 3.44 -20.22
CA ASP A 23 -8.95 3.58 -21.65
C ASP A 23 -7.63 2.87 -21.99
N LEU A 24 -7.76 1.62 -22.46
CA LEU A 24 -6.62 0.76 -22.82
C LEU A 24 -5.88 1.22 -24.07
N SER A 25 -6.39 2.23 -24.80
CA SER A 25 -5.71 2.81 -25.96
C SER A 25 -4.62 3.83 -25.57
N ARG A 26 -4.60 4.27 -24.30
CA ARG A 26 -3.63 5.24 -23.81
C ARG A 26 -2.34 4.55 -23.40
N ILE A 27 -1.25 4.94 -24.06
CA ILE A 27 0.11 4.58 -23.67
C ILE A 27 0.70 5.65 -22.75
N GLY A 28 1.36 5.21 -21.69
CA GLY A 28 2.09 6.07 -20.75
C GLY A 28 3.57 5.74 -20.76
N LEU A 29 4.40 6.72 -20.42
CA LEU A 29 5.80 6.46 -20.12
C LEU A 29 5.90 5.72 -18.79
N TYR A 30 6.59 4.59 -18.78
CA TYR A 30 6.94 3.86 -17.56
C TYR A 30 8.45 3.65 -17.52
N TYR A 31 9.01 3.54 -16.33
CA TYR A 31 10.41 3.13 -16.21
C TYR A 31 10.49 1.64 -16.49
N ASP A 32 11.40 1.25 -17.38
CA ASP A 32 11.60 -0.15 -17.79
C ASP A 32 11.95 -1.08 -16.60
N ARG A 33 12.45 -0.51 -15.50
CA ARG A 33 12.78 -1.23 -14.25
C ARG A 33 11.78 -1.01 -13.12
N SER A 34 10.63 -0.39 -13.39
CA SER A 34 9.57 -0.26 -12.39
C SER A 34 8.97 -1.63 -12.08
N LYS A 35 8.85 -1.93 -10.79
CA LYS A 35 8.15 -3.11 -10.30
C LYS A 35 7.04 -2.68 -9.36
N ALA A 36 5.83 -3.23 -9.57
CA ALA A 36 4.75 -3.13 -8.61
C ALA A 36 5.02 -4.09 -7.44
N LEU A 37 4.93 -3.57 -6.21
CA LEU A 37 5.12 -4.34 -4.99
C LEU A 37 3.85 -4.24 -4.14
N SER A 38 3.31 -5.38 -3.72
CA SER A 38 2.22 -5.41 -2.75
C SER A 38 2.80 -5.42 -1.34
N LEU A 39 2.39 -4.47 -0.51
CA LEU A 39 2.78 -4.37 0.90
C LEU A 39 1.51 -4.24 1.74
N PRO A 40 0.89 -5.36 2.15
CA PRO A 40 -0.31 -5.30 2.97
C PRO A 40 0.08 -4.86 4.40
N LEU A 41 0.00 -3.55 4.66
CA LEU A 41 0.34 -2.96 5.96
C LEU A 41 -0.74 -3.18 7.02
N ASN A 42 -2.00 -3.32 6.58
CA ASN A 42 -3.16 -3.52 7.40
C ASN A 42 -3.79 -4.89 7.14
N LEU A 43 -4.41 -5.47 8.17
CA LEU A 43 -5.26 -6.65 8.03
C LEU A 43 -6.42 -6.29 7.10
N THR A 44 -6.38 -6.81 5.87
CA THR A 44 -7.40 -6.52 4.84
C THR A 44 -8.56 -7.53 4.88
N VAL A 45 -8.38 -8.65 5.59
CA VAL A 45 -9.38 -9.70 5.80
C VAL A 45 -9.24 -10.17 7.25
N GLU A 46 -10.35 -10.29 7.99
CA GLU A 46 -10.40 -11.00 9.27
C GLU A 46 -11.00 -12.39 9.00
N GLY A 47 -10.19 -13.45 9.12
CA GLY A 47 -10.64 -14.82 8.86
C GLY A 47 -9.55 -15.86 9.15
N GLU A 48 -9.98 -17.06 9.56
CA GLU A 48 -9.08 -18.19 9.84
C GLU A 48 -8.37 -18.64 8.55
N GLY A 49 -7.04 -18.58 8.53
CA GLY A 49 -6.20 -19.04 7.42
C GLY A 49 -5.32 -17.97 6.76
N ILE A 50 -5.34 -16.72 7.25
CA ILE A 50 -4.44 -15.68 6.75
C ILE A 50 -3.08 -15.90 7.40
N GLU A 51 -2.18 -16.51 6.63
CA GLU A 51 -0.79 -16.71 6.99
C GLU A 51 -0.19 -15.41 7.55
N GLU A 52 0.63 -15.54 8.59
CA GLU A 52 1.31 -14.48 9.34
C GLU A 52 2.33 -13.67 8.53
N LYS A 53 2.10 -13.46 7.23
CA LYS A 53 3.13 -13.07 6.29
C LYS A 53 3.46 -11.59 6.30
N VAL A 54 2.59 -10.71 6.80
CA VAL A 54 2.83 -9.26 6.79
C VAL A 54 2.27 -8.59 8.05
N SER A 55 2.83 -7.44 8.41
CA SER A 55 2.69 -6.79 9.71
C SER A 55 1.25 -6.75 10.23
N LYS A 56 1.04 -7.31 11.42
CA LYS A 56 -0.24 -7.28 12.16
C LYS A 56 -0.55 -5.88 12.73
N MET A 57 -0.29 -4.81 11.96
CA MET A 57 -0.60 -3.45 12.40
C MET A 57 -2.07 -3.16 12.12
N SER A 58 -2.79 -2.79 13.17
CA SER A 58 -4.14 -2.28 13.06
C SER A 58 -4.15 -0.91 12.38
N THR A 59 -5.27 -0.56 11.76
CA THR A 59 -5.50 0.78 11.20
C THR A 59 -5.27 1.88 12.25
N LYS A 60 -5.60 1.62 13.52
CA LYS A 60 -5.42 2.58 14.62
C LYS A 60 -3.95 2.83 14.93
N GLU A 61 -3.11 1.80 14.90
CA GLU A 61 -1.66 1.93 15.10
C GLU A 61 -1.02 2.70 13.94
N LEU A 62 -1.40 2.38 12.69
CA LEU A 62 -0.92 3.11 11.52
C LEU A 62 -1.31 4.59 11.56
N LEU A 63 -2.54 4.90 11.97
CA LEU A 63 -2.99 6.29 12.15
C LEU A 63 -2.19 7.00 13.25
N THR A 64 -1.94 6.32 14.37
CA THR A 64 -1.16 6.89 15.48
C THR A 64 0.26 7.24 15.03
N LEU A 65 0.92 6.35 14.26
CA LEU A 65 2.25 6.60 13.70
C LEU A 65 2.24 7.78 12.71
N PHE A 66 1.19 7.89 11.88
CA PHE A 66 1.02 9.00 10.97
C PHE A 66 0.86 10.33 11.71
N ASP A 67 0.03 10.37 12.75
CA ASP A 67 -0.23 11.57 13.57
C ASP A 67 1.01 12.02 14.35
N GLN A 68 1.91 11.08 14.67
CA GLN A 68 3.25 11.37 15.22
C GLN A 68 4.23 11.96 14.18
N GLY A 69 3.81 12.12 12.93
CA GLY A 69 4.64 12.66 11.85
C GLY A 69 5.65 11.64 11.30
N LEU A 70 5.44 10.34 11.54
CA LEU A 70 6.26 9.29 10.97
C LEU A 70 5.80 8.96 9.53
N LYS A 71 6.72 8.43 8.73
CA LYS A 71 6.45 7.85 7.41
C LYS A 71 7.13 6.49 7.30
N MET A 72 6.58 5.62 6.45
CA MET A 72 7.22 4.34 6.17
C MET A 72 8.61 4.55 5.57
N ASP A 73 9.60 3.85 6.09
CA ASP A 73 10.93 3.77 5.52
C ASP A 73 10.93 2.75 4.38
N ILE A 74 11.20 3.24 3.17
CA ILE A 74 11.23 2.42 1.96
C ILE A 74 12.65 2.03 1.56
N THR A 75 13.67 2.40 2.33
CA THR A 75 15.08 2.14 1.97
C THR A 75 15.37 0.65 1.79
N SER A 76 14.72 -0.19 2.61
CA SER A 76 14.83 -1.65 2.54
C SER A 76 14.19 -2.25 1.29
N ILE A 77 13.19 -1.59 0.69
CA ILE A 77 12.47 -2.07 -0.52
C ILE A 77 12.97 -1.44 -1.81
N GLN A 78 13.67 -0.29 -1.76
CA GLN A 78 14.20 0.40 -2.93
C GLN A 78 15.16 -0.43 -3.77
N LYS A 79 15.82 -1.42 -3.16
CA LYS A 79 16.86 -2.24 -3.80
C LYS A 79 16.49 -3.73 -3.89
N VAL A 80 15.23 -4.08 -3.64
CA VAL A 80 14.83 -5.50 -3.67
C VAL A 80 14.73 -5.96 -5.12
N ASP A 81 15.77 -6.68 -5.55
CA ASP A 81 15.78 -7.45 -6.79
C ASP A 81 15.15 -8.82 -6.55
N ASN A 82 13.84 -8.83 -6.31
CA ASN A 82 13.05 -10.05 -6.22
C ASN A 82 11.96 -10.00 -7.30
N ARG A 83 11.62 -11.14 -7.92
CA ARG A 83 10.48 -11.25 -8.84
C ARG A 83 9.16 -11.53 -8.14
N ALA A 84 9.17 -11.92 -6.86
CA ALA A 84 7.95 -12.17 -6.09
C ALA A 84 7.14 -10.88 -5.87
N ILE A 85 5.83 -10.95 -6.11
CA ILE A 85 4.90 -9.82 -5.93
C ILE A 85 4.66 -9.53 -4.45
N ASP A 86 4.75 -10.57 -3.62
CA ASP A 86 4.60 -10.52 -2.17
C ASP A 86 5.97 -10.62 -1.50
N LEU A 87 6.26 -9.67 -0.63
CA LEU A 87 7.48 -9.64 0.18
C LEU A 87 7.07 -9.58 1.64
N SER A 88 7.51 -10.56 2.44
CA SER A 88 7.38 -10.55 3.90
C SER A 88 8.35 -9.55 4.53
N ILE A 89 8.21 -8.27 4.19
CA ILE A 89 9.01 -7.18 4.73
C ILE A 89 8.23 -6.53 5.86
N LYS A 90 8.82 -6.54 7.05
CA LYS A 90 8.29 -5.81 8.19
C LYS A 90 8.48 -4.31 7.94
N PRO A 91 7.41 -3.50 7.96
CA PRO A 91 7.53 -2.06 7.78
C PRO A 91 8.28 -1.45 8.96
N THR A 92 9.16 -0.51 8.65
CA THR A 92 9.82 0.38 9.59
C THR A 92 9.36 1.80 9.33
N PHE A 93 9.46 2.66 10.34
CA PHE A 93 8.98 4.04 10.28
C PHE A 93 10.08 5.00 10.67
N ILE A 94 10.23 6.08 9.91
CA ILE A 94 11.20 7.14 10.13
C ILE A 94 10.49 8.48 10.26
N GLN A 95 11.13 9.45 10.90
CA GLN A 95 10.60 10.80 10.98
C GLN A 95 10.44 11.36 9.56
N ARG A 96 9.29 11.99 9.29
CA ARG A 96 9.15 12.81 8.09
C ARG A 96 10.12 13.98 8.21
N GLN A 97 11.25 13.90 7.51
CA GLN A 97 12.09 15.08 7.30
C GLN A 97 11.21 16.12 6.60
N GLY A 98 11.07 17.28 7.23
CA GLY A 98 10.15 18.31 6.77
C GLY A 98 10.66 18.90 5.46
N ASP A 99 9.94 18.63 4.37
CA ASP A 99 9.91 19.57 3.25
C ASP A 99 9.04 20.77 3.68
N ARG A 100 9.56 21.57 4.62
CA ARG A 100 9.10 22.95 4.83
C ARG A 100 10.08 23.87 4.11
N LYS A 101 9.73 24.22 2.88
CA LYS A 101 10.01 25.53 2.31
C LYS A 101 8.70 26.08 1.74
#